data_AF-A0A2E0DXH9-F1
#
_entry.id   AF-A0A2E0DXH9-F1
#
_cell.length_a   1.000
_cell.length_b   1.000
_cell.length_c   1.000
_cell.angle_alpha   90.00
_cell.angle_beta   90.00
_cell.angle_gamma   90.00
#
_symmetry.space_group_name_H-M   'P 1'
#
loop_
_entity.id
_entity.type
_entity.pdbx_description
1 polymer ?
#
loop_
_entity_poly.entity_id
_entity_poly.type
_entity_poly.pdbx_seq_one_letter_code
_entity_poly.pdbx_strand_id
1 'polypeptide(L)'
;MVGIAAIMGASGLGLQVFRAVQNLDVGLGFSAGFALFLVSVVLDRLSQPEDDNRRLYDRVSAAVKARRSTDEELLSELSERSKDVEVKEVSWETPATPQERKGLIVAGAGAILALVSLFLTWGNDAGLIAGHSRAEDIDRLGQSFNGFSASGGSWYGIFIFGAACFMFTAAVATIRNPGSISKWMGAHGAVISAFMILSSSLTYLIANPAQETIAYSDGIGVYLSLFAGILGLLGSLYAMQTAPLSPHRPLRVTIAWGKILAGVSAVILVLIGSISGWTFDERGAQDLPPEAQAEINILREEVELSPALVAINNSKISSLINKYRMTVETINDGITPNGAGLSYLAIPLVLIGLLAMLPAVGFFGFNEHLRWRWSVITAGIGTGISLIGLGWIISLARVSDLQIVTGAGAFLTALGGATLALSSRSILNEFNREKVYEKPNIGQNV
;
A
#
# COMPACT_ATOMS: atom_id res chain seq x y z
N MET A 1 -32.26 11.14 -12.72
CA MET A 1 -33.40 10.65 -11.92
C MET A 1 -33.11 10.59 -10.41
N VAL A 2 -31.98 10.03 -9.97
CA VAL A 2 -31.64 9.88 -8.53
C VAL A 2 -31.59 11.19 -7.74
N GLY A 3 -31.08 12.28 -8.33
CA GLY A 3 -31.09 13.60 -7.68
C GLY A 3 -32.51 14.19 -7.48
N ILE A 4 -33.45 13.88 -8.39
CA ILE A 4 -34.85 14.32 -8.27
C ILE A 4 -35.58 13.49 -7.20
N ALA A 5 -35.30 12.19 -7.10
CA ALA A 5 -35.84 11.33 -6.06
C ALA A 5 -35.36 11.74 -4.65
N ALA A 6 -34.12 12.20 -4.52
CA ALA A 6 -33.59 12.73 -3.27
C ALA A 6 -34.31 14.02 -2.82
N ILE A 7 -34.70 14.88 -3.76
CA ILE A 7 -35.53 16.07 -3.49
C ILE A 7 -36.94 15.68 -3.04
N MET A 8 -37.46 14.55 -3.51
CA MET A 8 -38.76 13.98 -3.11
C MET A 8 -38.70 13.13 -1.83
N GLY A 9 -37.59 13.14 -1.09
CA GLY A 9 -37.46 12.49 0.23
C GLY A 9 -36.89 11.07 0.23
N ALA A 10 -36.39 10.57 -0.90
CA ALA A 10 -35.71 9.27 -0.93
C ALA A 10 -34.31 9.34 -0.31
N SER A 11 -33.98 8.40 0.58
CA SER A 11 -32.67 8.30 1.24
C SER A 11 -31.63 7.63 0.33
N GLY A 12 -30.34 7.76 0.68
CA GLY A 12 -29.22 7.09 -0.01
C GLY A 12 -28.24 8.06 -0.70
N LEU A 13 -27.48 7.54 -1.67
CA LEU A 13 -26.37 8.26 -2.32
C LEU A 13 -26.80 9.55 -3.05
N GLY A 14 -28.05 9.61 -3.54
CA GLY A 14 -28.61 10.82 -4.16
C GLY A 14 -28.74 12.00 -3.20
N LEU A 15 -29.04 11.73 -1.93
CA LEU A 15 -29.13 12.76 -0.88
C LEU A 15 -27.75 13.36 -0.59
N GLN A 16 -26.69 12.56 -0.65
CA GLN A 16 -25.32 13.04 -0.42
C GLN A 16 -24.84 13.94 -1.56
N VAL A 17 -25.16 13.60 -2.81
CA VAL A 17 -24.87 14.47 -3.97
C VAL A 17 -25.63 15.79 -3.87
N PHE A 18 -26.91 15.75 -3.48
CA PHE A 18 -27.69 16.97 -3.29
C PHE A 18 -27.12 17.86 -2.18
N ARG A 19 -26.77 17.27 -1.03
CA ARG A 19 -26.09 17.98 0.07
C ARG A 19 -24.77 18.60 -0.39
N ALA A 20 -23.97 17.88 -1.17
CA ALA A 20 -22.72 18.39 -1.70
C ALA A 20 -22.93 19.62 -2.61
N VAL A 21 -23.94 19.58 -3.48
CA VAL A 21 -24.26 20.70 -4.38
C VAL A 21 -24.79 21.91 -3.61
N GLN A 22 -25.67 21.69 -2.61
CA GLN A 22 -26.17 22.78 -1.77
C GLN A 22 -25.08 23.45 -0.95
N ASN A 23 -24.10 22.67 -0.47
CA ASN A 23 -23.03 23.15 0.40
C ASN A 23 -21.78 23.60 -0.37
N LEU A 24 -21.80 23.57 -1.72
CA LEU A 24 -20.64 23.84 -2.58
C LEU A 24 -19.38 23.03 -2.18
N ASP A 25 -19.60 21.84 -1.62
CA ASP A 25 -18.54 20.96 -1.14
C ASP A 25 -18.10 20.04 -2.29
N VAL A 26 -16.98 20.42 -2.91
CA VAL A 26 -16.40 19.68 -4.03
C VAL A 26 -15.90 18.29 -3.59
N GLY A 27 -15.46 18.12 -2.34
CA GLY A 27 -14.96 16.85 -1.81
C GLY A 27 -16.09 15.84 -1.58
N LEU A 28 -17.17 16.26 -0.92
CA LEU A 28 -18.38 15.44 -0.77
C LEU A 28 -19.03 15.19 -2.13
N GLY A 29 -19.04 16.18 -3.02
CA GLY A 29 -19.60 16.07 -4.36
C GLY A 29 -18.86 15.06 -5.22
N PHE A 30 -17.53 15.07 -5.15
CA PHE A 30 -16.69 14.11 -5.86
C PHE A 30 -16.85 12.71 -5.30
N SER A 31 -16.78 12.52 -3.98
CA SER A 31 -16.90 11.19 -3.36
C SER A 31 -18.28 10.55 -3.56
N ALA A 32 -19.36 11.31 -3.35
CA ALA A 32 -20.73 10.83 -3.56
C ALA A 32 -21.04 10.61 -5.05
N GLY A 33 -20.54 11.48 -5.93
CA GLY A 33 -20.64 11.32 -7.38
C GLY A 33 -19.88 10.10 -7.88
N PHE A 34 -18.67 9.86 -7.37
CA PHE A 34 -17.85 8.71 -7.73
C PHE A 34 -18.45 7.38 -7.24
N ALA A 35 -19.03 7.36 -6.04
CA ALA A 35 -19.77 6.19 -5.55
C ALA A 35 -20.97 5.85 -6.46
N LEU A 36 -21.75 6.86 -6.88
CA LEU A 36 -22.83 6.65 -7.85
C LEU A 36 -22.32 6.17 -9.20
N PHE A 37 -21.19 6.68 -9.68
CA PHE A 37 -20.56 6.23 -10.92
C PHE A 37 -20.20 4.75 -10.84
N LEU A 38 -19.56 4.29 -9.77
CA LEU A 38 -19.20 2.89 -9.58
C LEU A 38 -20.42 1.97 -9.56
N VAL A 39 -21.46 2.34 -8.80
CA VAL A 39 -22.71 1.57 -8.76
C VAL A 39 -23.37 1.52 -10.13
N SER A 40 -23.37 2.64 -10.87
CA SER A 40 -23.92 2.71 -12.23
C SER A 40 -23.16 1.81 -13.20
N VAL A 41 -21.83 1.79 -13.13
CA VAL A 41 -21.00 0.90 -13.96
C VAL A 41 -21.26 -0.57 -13.64
N VAL A 42 -21.39 -0.92 -12.34
CA VAL A 42 -21.69 -2.29 -11.94
C VAL A 42 -23.08 -2.71 -12.42
N LEU A 43 -24.09 -1.86 -12.26
CA LEU A 43 -25.45 -2.14 -12.72
C LEU A 43 -25.55 -2.20 -14.25
N ASP A 44 -24.86 -1.31 -14.96
CA ASP A 44 -24.74 -1.35 -16.42
C ASP A 44 -24.12 -2.68 -16.88
N ARG A 45 -23.08 -3.15 -16.19
CA ARG A 45 -22.45 -4.45 -16.48
C ARG A 45 -23.35 -5.65 -16.18
N LEU A 46 -24.24 -5.55 -15.20
CA LEU A 46 -25.19 -6.60 -14.88
C LEU A 46 -26.44 -6.58 -15.78
N SER A 47 -26.75 -5.43 -16.40
CA SER A 47 -28.00 -5.20 -17.12
C SER A 47 -27.91 -5.39 -18.64
N GLN A 48 -26.72 -5.58 -19.22
CA GLN A 48 -26.56 -5.79 -20.66
C GLN A 48 -26.95 -7.24 -21.04
N PRO A 49 -28.00 -7.48 -21.84
CA PRO A 49 -28.29 -8.77 -22.45
C PRO A 49 -27.36 -8.98 -23.64
N GLU A 50 -26.72 -10.14 -23.67
CA GLU A 50 -25.70 -10.51 -24.66
C GLU A 50 -26.36 -10.95 -25.99
N ASP A 51 -26.37 -10.09 -27.02
CA ASP A 51 -26.76 -10.51 -28.38
C ASP A 51 -25.63 -10.37 -29.43
N ASP A 52 -24.51 -9.71 -29.08
CA ASP A 52 -23.17 -9.97 -29.62
C ASP A 52 -22.12 -9.42 -28.64
N ASN A 53 -21.56 -10.31 -27.84
CA ASN A 53 -20.94 -9.99 -26.56
C ASN A 53 -19.41 -10.01 -26.60
N ARG A 54 -18.80 -9.09 -27.35
CA ARG A 54 -17.35 -8.89 -27.32
C ARG A 54 -17.00 -7.43 -27.04
N ARG A 55 -16.38 -7.18 -25.90
CA ARG A 55 -15.91 -5.87 -25.46
C ARG A 55 -14.91 -5.30 -26.47
N LEU A 56 -14.72 -3.98 -26.50
CA LEU A 56 -13.66 -3.34 -27.32
C LEU A 56 -12.27 -3.96 -27.05
N TYR A 57 -12.03 -4.35 -25.80
CA TYR A 57 -10.87 -5.13 -25.40
C TYR A 57 -10.86 -6.55 -25.99
N ASP A 58 -12.00 -7.22 -26.13
CA ASP A 58 -12.08 -8.52 -26.77
C ASP A 58 -11.80 -8.41 -28.27
N ARG A 59 -12.22 -7.32 -28.93
CA ARG A 59 -11.90 -7.02 -30.35
C ARG A 59 -10.43 -6.69 -30.57
N VAL A 60 -9.84 -5.85 -29.71
CA VAL A 60 -8.42 -5.52 -29.76
C VAL A 60 -7.58 -6.74 -29.38
N SER A 61 -8.01 -7.53 -28.39
CA SER A 61 -7.37 -8.79 -28.04
C SER A 61 -7.53 -9.83 -29.14
N ALA A 62 -8.65 -9.88 -29.85
CA ALA A 62 -8.88 -10.79 -30.97
C ALA A 62 -8.04 -10.39 -32.18
N ALA A 63 -7.88 -9.10 -32.48
CA ALA A 63 -6.97 -8.62 -33.52
C ALA A 63 -5.50 -8.87 -33.16
N VAL A 64 -5.12 -8.72 -31.89
CA VAL A 64 -3.78 -9.07 -31.38
C VAL A 64 -3.58 -10.59 -31.35
N LYS A 65 -4.61 -11.37 -31.04
CA LYS A 65 -4.62 -12.84 -31.01
C LYS A 65 -4.64 -13.43 -32.41
N ALA A 66 -5.23 -12.77 -33.41
CA ALA A 66 -5.14 -13.14 -34.82
C ALA A 66 -3.74 -12.86 -35.42
N ARG A 67 -3.04 -11.86 -34.88
CA ARG A 67 -1.61 -11.63 -35.21
C ARG A 67 -0.70 -12.66 -34.52
N ARG A 68 -1.10 -13.10 -33.32
CA ARG A 68 -0.46 -14.18 -32.56
C ARG A 68 -0.80 -15.55 -33.10
N SER A 69 -1.95 -15.72 -33.75
CA SER A 69 -2.40 -17.02 -34.25
C SER A 69 -1.57 -17.44 -35.44
N THR A 70 -0.99 -16.53 -36.20
CA THR A 70 0.00 -16.90 -37.23
C THR A 70 1.26 -17.50 -36.59
N ASP A 71 1.69 -16.99 -35.43
CA ASP A 71 2.76 -17.60 -34.62
C ASP A 71 2.28 -18.87 -33.90
N GLU A 72 1.03 -18.92 -33.44
CA GLU A 72 0.42 -20.05 -32.71
C GLU A 72 0.06 -21.21 -33.65
N GLU A 73 -0.22 -20.92 -34.93
CA GLU A 73 -0.48 -21.86 -36.02
C GLU A 73 0.84 -22.43 -36.56
N LEU A 74 1.89 -21.61 -36.67
CA LEU A 74 3.28 -22.08 -36.84
C LEU A 74 3.74 -22.93 -35.66
N LEU A 75 3.44 -22.51 -34.43
CA LEU A 75 3.74 -23.28 -33.21
C LEU A 75 2.84 -24.52 -33.08
N SER A 76 1.63 -24.52 -33.63
CA SER A 76 0.75 -25.70 -33.64
C SER A 76 1.14 -26.67 -34.74
N GLU A 77 1.60 -26.21 -35.91
CA GLU A 77 2.26 -27.05 -36.90
C GLU A 77 3.55 -27.66 -36.31
N LEU A 78 4.37 -26.86 -35.63
CA LEU A 78 5.56 -27.36 -34.92
C LEU A 78 5.19 -28.29 -33.75
N SER A 79 4.08 -28.03 -33.06
CA SER A 79 3.59 -28.83 -31.94
C SER A 79 2.91 -30.12 -32.39
N GLU A 80 2.19 -30.13 -33.51
CA GLU A 80 1.64 -31.34 -34.12
C GLU A 80 2.77 -32.19 -34.71
N ARG A 81 3.75 -31.54 -35.35
CA ARG A 81 4.99 -32.19 -35.79
C ARG A 81 5.87 -32.68 -34.62
N SER A 82 5.69 -32.12 -33.41
CA SER A 82 6.29 -32.65 -32.17
C SER A 82 5.41 -33.68 -31.45
N LYS A 83 4.09 -33.72 -31.69
CA LYS A 83 3.18 -34.74 -31.12
C LYS A 83 3.48 -36.13 -31.67
N ASP A 84 4.01 -36.24 -32.89
CA ASP A 84 4.52 -37.49 -33.44
C ASP A 84 5.74 -38.03 -32.66
N VAL A 85 6.30 -37.23 -31.74
CA VAL A 85 7.40 -37.60 -30.85
C VAL A 85 7.04 -37.14 -29.43
N GLU A 86 6.02 -37.77 -28.83
CA GLU A 86 5.60 -37.47 -27.45
C GLU A 86 6.65 -37.98 -26.43
N VAL A 87 7.73 -37.23 -26.27
CA VAL A 87 8.70 -37.42 -25.18
C VAL A 87 8.10 -36.76 -23.95
N LYS A 88 7.73 -37.56 -22.93
CA LYS A 88 7.49 -37.02 -21.58
C LYS A 88 8.80 -36.42 -21.06
N GLU A 89 9.00 -35.13 -21.29
CA GLU A 89 10.12 -34.39 -20.72
C GLU A 89 9.89 -34.24 -19.21
N VAL A 90 10.62 -35.05 -18.43
CA VAL A 90 10.68 -34.90 -16.98
C VAL A 90 11.52 -33.65 -16.69
N SER A 91 10.91 -32.63 -16.08
CA SER A 91 11.60 -31.40 -15.66
C SER A 91 11.38 -31.13 -14.18
N TRP A 92 12.40 -30.59 -13.52
CA TRP A 92 12.31 -30.13 -12.13
C TRP A 92 12.96 -28.76 -11.97
N GLU A 93 12.53 -28.03 -10.95
CA GLU A 93 13.08 -26.71 -10.61
C GLU A 93 14.53 -26.82 -10.14
N THR A 94 15.41 -25.94 -10.64
CA THR A 94 16.83 -25.95 -10.29
C THR A 94 17.01 -25.85 -8.77
N PRO A 95 17.73 -26.78 -8.12
CA PRO A 95 17.92 -26.75 -6.67
C PRO A 95 18.56 -25.43 -6.17
N ALA A 96 18.31 -25.08 -4.91
CA ALA A 96 18.93 -23.89 -4.32
C ALA A 96 20.45 -24.02 -4.24
N THR A 97 21.14 -23.05 -4.84
CA THR A 97 22.62 -23.04 -4.88
C THR A 97 23.18 -22.87 -3.47
N PRO A 98 24.42 -23.34 -3.19
CA PRO A 98 25.01 -23.18 -1.85
C PRO A 98 25.09 -21.72 -1.40
N GLN A 99 25.29 -20.79 -2.34
CA GLN A 99 25.34 -19.35 -2.06
C GLN A 99 23.94 -18.77 -1.79
N GLU A 100 22.94 -19.15 -2.59
CA GLU A 100 21.54 -18.77 -2.37
C GLU A 100 21.08 -19.25 -0.98
N ARG A 101 21.39 -20.50 -0.61
CA ARG A 101 21.08 -21.08 0.70
C ARG A 101 21.71 -20.27 1.84
N LYS A 102 22.99 -19.90 1.74
CA LYS A 102 23.66 -19.09 2.77
C LYS A 102 22.97 -17.75 2.98
N GLY A 103 22.64 -17.05 1.89
CA GLY A 103 21.91 -15.78 1.97
C GLY A 103 20.53 -15.93 2.59
N LEU A 104 19.78 -16.97 2.20
CA LEU A 104 18.46 -17.26 2.75
C LEU A 104 18.48 -17.68 4.22
N ILE A 105 19.53 -18.37 4.69
CA ILE A 105 19.71 -18.67 6.12
C ILE A 105 19.88 -17.38 6.92
N VAL A 106 20.70 -16.45 6.43
CA VAL A 106 20.88 -15.13 7.06
C VAL A 106 19.56 -14.35 7.05
N ALA A 107 18.84 -14.35 5.92
CA ALA A 107 17.53 -13.71 5.82
C ALA A 107 16.50 -14.32 6.79
N GLY A 108 16.48 -15.65 6.90
CA GLY A 108 15.62 -16.38 7.84
C GLY A 108 15.97 -16.08 9.30
N ALA A 109 17.25 -15.94 9.64
CA ALA A 109 17.68 -15.50 10.96
C ALA A 109 17.21 -14.06 11.27
N GLY A 110 17.34 -13.15 10.30
CA GLY A 110 16.76 -11.81 10.39
C GLY A 110 15.24 -11.84 10.60
N ALA A 111 14.52 -12.73 9.91
CA ALA A 111 13.08 -12.88 10.11
C ALA A 111 12.74 -13.34 11.53
N ILE A 112 13.47 -14.31 12.08
CA ILE A 112 13.26 -14.77 13.46
C ILE A 112 13.54 -13.65 14.46
N LEU A 113 14.62 -12.90 14.28
CA LEU A 113 14.94 -11.75 15.14
C LEU A 113 13.85 -10.68 15.09
N ALA A 114 13.29 -10.40 13.90
CA ALA A 114 12.16 -9.50 13.74
C ALA A 114 10.89 -10.02 14.43
N LEU A 115 10.65 -11.34 14.44
CA LEU A 115 9.51 -11.91 15.19
C LEU A 115 9.71 -11.78 16.70
N VAL A 116 10.92 -12.03 17.20
CA VAL A 116 11.26 -11.87 18.63
C VAL A 116 11.11 -10.41 19.06
N SER A 117 11.56 -9.46 18.22
CA SER A 117 11.54 -8.04 18.54
C SER A 117 10.13 -7.48 18.80
N LEU A 118 9.10 -8.07 18.19
CA LEU A 118 7.70 -7.66 18.36
C LEU A 118 7.15 -7.92 19.76
N PHE A 119 7.72 -8.87 20.49
CA PHE A 119 7.33 -9.18 21.88
C PHE A 119 8.11 -8.38 22.91
N LEU A 120 9.17 -7.68 22.49
CA LEU A 120 9.92 -6.78 23.35
C LEU A 120 9.23 -5.42 23.43
N THR A 121 9.70 -4.57 24.34
CA THR A 121 9.20 -3.20 24.49
C THR A 121 9.60 -2.33 23.31
N TRP A 122 8.63 -1.63 22.74
CA TRP A 122 8.78 -0.72 21.60
C TRP A 122 8.68 0.75 21.99
N GLY A 123 7.79 1.09 22.93
CA GLY A 123 7.66 2.44 23.46
C GLY A 123 7.31 2.40 24.95
N ASN A 124 7.75 3.42 25.67
CA ASN A 124 7.43 3.64 27.07
C ASN A 124 6.74 4.99 27.26
N ASP A 125 5.97 5.08 28.34
CA ASP A 125 5.41 6.32 28.90
C ASP A 125 4.37 7.04 28.04
N ALA A 126 4.26 6.74 26.74
CA ALA A 126 3.21 7.25 25.87
C ALA A 126 2.97 6.31 24.68
N GLY A 127 1.79 6.43 24.07
CA GLY A 127 1.48 5.73 22.84
C GLY A 127 1.92 6.52 21.62
N LEU A 128 3.09 6.22 21.05
CA LEU A 128 3.72 7.05 20.01
C LEU A 128 2.79 7.43 18.86
N ILE A 129 2.15 6.44 18.22
CA ILE A 129 1.24 6.67 17.09
C ILE A 129 -0.19 6.88 17.57
N ALA A 130 -0.65 6.10 18.55
CA ALA A 130 -2.03 6.14 19.04
C ALA A 130 -2.39 7.48 19.71
N GLY A 131 -1.42 8.14 20.36
CA GLY A 131 -1.59 9.43 21.03
C GLY A 131 -2.02 10.56 20.10
N HIS A 132 -1.73 10.46 18.78
CA HIS A 132 -2.23 11.40 17.77
C HIS A 132 -3.74 11.28 17.53
N SER A 133 -4.38 10.20 17.98
CA SER A 133 -5.80 9.92 17.77
C SER A 133 -6.64 9.71 19.04
N ARG A 134 -5.99 9.53 20.19
CA ARG A 134 -6.67 9.22 21.45
C ARG A 134 -5.96 9.89 22.62
N ALA A 135 -6.70 10.73 23.35
CA ALA A 135 -6.17 11.51 24.46
C ALA A 135 -5.61 10.63 25.59
N GLU A 136 -6.23 9.47 25.86
CA GLU A 136 -5.75 8.57 26.91
C GLU A 136 -4.34 8.01 26.62
N ASP A 137 -3.89 8.01 25.37
CA ASP A 137 -2.59 7.47 24.97
C ASP A 137 -1.50 8.55 24.86
N ILE A 138 -1.81 9.82 25.18
CA ILE A 138 -0.84 10.92 25.22
C ILE A 138 0.14 10.76 26.37
N ASP A 139 -0.35 10.40 27.56
CA ASP A 139 0.49 10.21 28.73
C ASP A 139 0.09 8.97 29.53
N ARG A 140 1.02 8.01 29.60
CA ARG A 140 0.90 6.68 30.21
C ARG A 140 2.15 6.38 31.04
N LEU A 141 2.61 7.34 31.85
CA LEU A 141 3.82 7.22 32.67
C LEU A 141 3.92 5.85 33.38
N GLY A 142 5.09 5.21 33.26
CA GLY A 142 5.39 3.91 33.87
C GLY A 142 4.83 2.70 33.11
N GLN A 143 4.10 2.90 32.01
CA GLN A 143 3.65 1.80 31.15
C GLN A 143 4.63 1.56 30.01
N SER A 144 4.68 0.31 29.56
CA SER A 144 5.51 -0.12 28.43
C SER A 144 4.68 -0.95 27.46
N PHE A 145 4.93 -0.77 26.18
CA PHE A 145 4.12 -1.35 25.11
C PHE A 145 4.99 -2.14 24.14
N ASN A 146 4.49 -3.28 23.67
CA ASN A 146 5.16 -4.09 22.65
C ASN A 146 4.65 -3.76 21.24
N GLY A 147 5.22 -4.42 20.23
CA GLY A 147 4.89 -4.15 18.81
C GLY A 147 3.43 -4.44 18.41
N PHE A 148 2.64 -5.13 19.24
CA PHE A 148 1.23 -5.47 18.95
C PHE A 148 0.21 -4.67 19.76
N SER A 149 0.67 -3.96 20.79
CA SER A 149 -0.20 -3.28 21.76
C SER A 149 -1.13 -2.30 21.06
N ALA A 150 -2.38 -2.21 21.52
CA ALA A 150 -3.36 -1.28 20.92
C ALA A 150 -3.05 0.15 21.37
N SER A 151 -2.97 0.35 22.68
CA SER A 151 -2.35 1.50 23.32
C SER A 151 -0.83 1.34 23.22
N GLY A 152 -0.17 2.28 22.54
CA GLY A 152 1.29 2.34 22.39
C GLY A 152 2.01 1.34 21.49
N GLY A 153 1.31 0.38 20.88
CA GLY A 153 1.80 -0.28 19.67
C GLY A 153 1.26 0.39 18.40
N SER A 154 1.55 -0.20 17.25
CA SER A 154 1.12 0.35 15.95
C SER A 154 0.94 -0.77 14.93
N TRP A 155 0.23 -0.49 13.84
CA TRP A 155 0.14 -1.44 12.72
C TRP A 155 1.50 -1.73 12.06
N TYR A 156 2.53 -0.91 12.32
CA TYR A 156 3.89 -1.19 11.87
C TYR A 156 4.42 -2.52 12.43
N GLY A 157 4.11 -2.86 13.68
CA GLY A 157 4.47 -4.16 14.24
C GLY A 157 3.74 -5.33 13.57
N ILE A 158 2.47 -5.14 13.17
CA ILE A 158 1.70 -6.14 12.41
C ILE A 158 2.26 -6.32 11.00
N PHE A 159 2.66 -5.23 10.34
CA PHE A 159 3.33 -5.31 9.04
C PHE A 159 4.66 -6.05 9.11
N ILE A 160 5.44 -5.79 10.17
CA ILE A 160 6.69 -6.51 10.43
C ILE A 160 6.43 -7.99 10.69
N PHE A 161 5.39 -8.33 11.46
CA PHE A 161 4.98 -9.72 11.66
C PHE A 161 4.70 -10.42 10.33
N GLY A 162 3.83 -9.83 9.49
CA GLY A 162 3.48 -10.38 8.19
C GLY A 162 4.70 -10.52 7.27
N ALA A 163 5.53 -9.50 7.19
CA ALA A 163 6.74 -9.50 6.37
C ALA A 163 7.79 -10.51 6.88
N ALA A 164 7.97 -10.64 8.19
CA ALA A 164 8.89 -11.60 8.79
C ALA A 164 8.41 -13.05 8.58
N CYS A 165 7.12 -13.33 8.78
CA CYS A 165 6.53 -14.63 8.45
C CYS A 165 6.69 -14.97 6.97
N PHE A 166 6.45 -14.01 6.07
CA PHE A 166 6.65 -14.20 4.64
C PHE A 166 8.12 -14.48 4.32
N MET A 167 9.05 -13.67 4.83
CA MET A 167 10.49 -13.82 4.60
C MET A 167 11.02 -15.17 5.11
N PHE A 168 10.59 -15.58 6.31
CA PHE A 168 10.95 -16.88 6.89
C PHE A 168 10.41 -18.03 6.02
N THR A 169 9.14 -17.95 5.62
CA THR A 169 8.51 -18.96 4.76
C THR A 169 9.20 -19.01 3.40
N ALA A 170 9.56 -17.86 2.80
CA ALA A 170 10.29 -17.78 1.55
C ALA A 170 11.67 -18.45 1.65
N ALA A 171 12.39 -18.21 2.73
CA ALA A 171 13.68 -18.86 2.98
C ALA A 171 13.53 -20.38 3.12
N VAL A 172 12.63 -20.86 3.99
CA VAL A 172 12.43 -22.30 4.22
C VAL A 172 11.92 -23.01 2.96
N ALA A 173 10.92 -22.43 2.29
CA ALA A 173 10.35 -22.97 1.06
C ALA A 173 11.40 -23.11 -0.03
N THR A 174 12.23 -22.08 -0.23
CA THR A 174 13.27 -22.10 -1.27
C THR A 174 14.37 -23.10 -0.94
N ILE A 175 14.74 -23.26 0.33
CA ILE A 175 15.77 -24.21 0.77
C ILE A 175 15.31 -25.66 0.63
N ARG A 176 14.04 -25.93 0.93
CA ARG A 176 13.46 -27.29 0.93
C ARG A 176 12.91 -27.69 -0.43
N ASN A 177 11.99 -26.89 -0.97
CA ASN A 177 11.26 -27.17 -2.21
C ASN A 177 11.30 -25.95 -3.14
N PRO A 178 12.47 -25.64 -3.72
CA PRO A 178 12.65 -24.46 -4.55
C PRO A 178 11.66 -24.40 -5.73
N GLY A 179 11.02 -23.25 -5.95
CA GLY A 179 10.10 -23.03 -7.07
C GLY A 179 8.71 -23.68 -6.96
N SER A 180 8.47 -24.52 -5.94
CA SER A 180 7.24 -25.33 -5.84
C SER A 180 6.00 -24.62 -5.29
N ILE A 181 6.16 -23.59 -4.44
CA ILE A 181 5.02 -22.96 -3.74
C ILE A 181 4.46 -21.78 -4.53
N SER A 182 5.31 -20.79 -4.79
CA SER A 182 4.96 -19.57 -5.51
C SER A 182 6.23 -18.91 -5.97
N LYS A 183 6.19 -18.25 -7.13
CA LYS A 183 7.33 -17.48 -7.63
C LYS A 183 7.78 -16.40 -6.65
N TRP A 184 6.84 -15.79 -5.91
CA TRP A 184 7.13 -14.77 -4.90
C TRP A 184 7.75 -15.34 -3.63
N MET A 185 7.63 -16.65 -3.40
CA MET A 185 8.16 -17.35 -2.24
C MET A 185 9.63 -17.73 -2.49
N GLY A 186 10.44 -16.72 -2.80
CA GLY A 186 11.84 -16.82 -3.22
C GLY A 186 12.69 -15.64 -2.75
N ALA A 187 13.95 -15.58 -3.19
CA ALA A 187 14.90 -14.56 -2.76
C ALA A 187 14.41 -13.11 -2.98
N HIS A 188 13.73 -12.84 -4.09
CA HIS A 188 13.20 -11.50 -4.36
C HIS A 188 12.02 -11.10 -3.46
N GLY A 189 11.15 -12.05 -3.10
CA GLY A 189 10.10 -11.79 -2.12
C GLY A 189 10.65 -11.56 -0.71
N ALA A 190 11.74 -12.25 -0.36
CA ALA A 190 12.48 -12.00 0.88
C ALA A 190 13.08 -10.58 0.91
N VAL A 191 13.64 -10.08 -0.20
CA VAL A 191 14.14 -8.70 -0.30
C VAL A 191 13.01 -7.69 -0.08
N ILE A 192 11.87 -7.86 -0.75
CA ILE A 192 10.70 -6.96 -0.57
C ILE A 192 10.24 -6.97 0.89
N SER A 193 10.18 -8.14 1.51
CA SER A 193 9.80 -8.28 2.92
C SER A 193 10.80 -7.60 3.87
N ALA A 194 12.10 -7.71 3.59
CA ALA A 194 13.12 -7.03 4.37
C ALA A 194 12.97 -5.49 4.29
N PHE A 195 12.65 -4.94 3.10
CA PHE A 195 12.32 -3.52 2.96
C PHE A 195 11.05 -3.12 3.73
N MET A 196 10.03 -3.98 3.77
CA MET A 196 8.83 -3.73 4.58
C MET A 196 9.18 -3.65 6.08
N ILE A 197 10.03 -4.56 6.57
CA ILE A 197 10.48 -4.56 7.97
C ILE A 197 11.28 -3.29 8.29
N LEU A 198 12.25 -2.95 7.44
CA LEU A 198 13.09 -1.76 7.59
C LEU A 198 12.27 -0.48 7.58
N SER A 199 11.41 -0.30 6.58
CA SER A 199 10.59 0.90 6.44
C SER A 199 9.66 1.05 7.62
N SER A 200 8.99 -0.01 8.06
CA SER A 200 8.08 0.03 9.21
C SER A 200 8.80 0.35 10.51
N SER A 201 9.98 -0.23 10.74
CA SER A 201 10.79 0.02 11.94
C SER A 201 11.31 1.46 11.97
N LEU A 202 11.79 1.96 10.82
CA LEU A 202 12.29 3.33 10.70
C LEU A 202 11.17 4.36 10.78
N THR A 203 9.97 4.03 10.29
CA THR A 203 8.78 4.89 10.41
C THR A 203 8.41 5.07 11.87
N TYR A 204 8.43 4.00 12.66
CA TYR A 204 8.19 4.09 14.10
C TYR A 204 9.24 4.95 14.79
N LEU A 205 10.54 4.75 14.52
CA LEU A 205 11.62 5.49 15.16
C LEU A 205 11.68 6.99 14.82
N ILE A 206 11.20 7.38 13.63
CA ILE A 206 11.21 8.78 13.18
C ILE A 206 9.92 9.51 13.58
N ALA A 207 8.86 8.78 13.92
CA ALA A 207 7.59 9.39 14.24
C ALA A 207 7.72 10.32 15.46
N ASN A 208 7.20 11.54 15.32
CA ASN A 208 7.10 12.45 16.45
C ASN A 208 5.98 11.99 17.40
N PRO A 209 6.15 12.10 18.72
CA PRO A 209 5.06 11.93 19.66
C PRO A 209 3.99 12.99 19.45
N ALA A 210 2.76 12.71 19.91
CA ALA A 210 1.65 13.63 19.81
C ALA A 210 1.93 14.91 20.62
N GLN A 211 1.28 16.02 20.23
CA GLN A 211 1.29 17.24 21.03
C GLN A 211 0.83 16.93 22.47
N GLU A 212 1.42 17.63 23.44
CA GLU A 212 1.17 17.45 24.88
C GLU A 212 1.79 16.18 25.51
N THR A 213 2.48 15.34 24.74
CA THR A 213 3.24 14.21 25.31
C THR A 213 4.39 14.73 26.18
N ILE A 214 4.37 14.40 27.48
CA ILE A 214 5.37 14.88 28.46
C ILE A 214 6.64 14.02 28.42
N ALA A 215 6.47 12.70 28.37
CA ALA A 215 7.56 11.74 28.37
C ALA A 215 7.30 10.63 27.36
N TYR A 216 8.28 10.38 26.49
CA TYR A 216 8.29 9.24 25.58
C TYR A 216 9.72 8.75 25.42
N SER A 217 9.90 7.42 25.40
CA SER A 217 11.18 6.81 25.05
C SER A 217 10.99 5.54 24.22
N ASP A 218 11.89 5.33 23.26
CA ASP A 218 11.92 4.11 22.47
C ASP A 218 12.41 2.91 23.29
N GLY A 219 11.74 1.78 23.12
CA GLY A 219 12.16 0.50 23.69
C GLY A 219 13.16 -0.25 22.81
N ILE A 220 13.84 -1.24 23.39
CA ILE A 220 14.86 -2.04 22.68
C ILE A 220 14.30 -2.85 21.49
N GLY A 221 13.00 -3.16 21.51
CA GLY A 221 12.32 -3.96 20.50
C GLY A 221 12.37 -3.32 19.12
N VAL A 222 12.13 -2.01 19.00
CA VAL A 222 12.16 -1.35 17.69
C VAL A 222 13.57 -1.29 17.10
N TYR A 223 14.61 -1.10 17.92
CA TYR A 223 16.00 -1.15 17.47
C TYR A 223 16.42 -2.55 17.03
N LEU A 224 15.98 -3.59 17.76
CA LEU A 224 16.20 -4.98 17.35
C LEU A 224 15.49 -5.28 16.02
N SER A 225 14.29 -4.74 15.81
CA SER A 225 13.56 -4.85 14.55
C SER A 225 14.31 -4.18 13.39
N LEU A 226 14.85 -2.98 13.61
CA LEU A 226 15.66 -2.28 12.61
C LEU A 226 16.90 -3.12 12.23
N PHE A 227 17.63 -3.64 13.23
CA PHE A 227 18.78 -4.51 13.00
C PHE A 227 18.39 -5.80 12.24
N ALA A 228 17.28 -6.42 12.63
CA ALA A 228 16.74 -7.60 11.97
C ALA A 228 16.38 -7.33 10.50
N GLY A 229 15.82 -6.17 10.19
CA GLY A 229 15.56 -5.71 8.83
C GLY A 229 16.84 -5.53 8.00
N ILE A 230 17.90 -4.95 8.58
CA ILE A 230 19.20 -4.78 7.92
C ILE A 230 19.81 -6.15 7.62
N LEU A 231 19.85 -7.04 8.62
CA LEU A 231 20.37 -8.40 8.46
C LEU A 231 19.57 -9.18 7.42
N GLY A 232 18.25 -9.08 7.46
CA GLY A 232 17.32 -9.67 6.49
C GLY A 232 17.58 -9.17 5.07
N LEU A 233 17.79 -7.86 4.90
CA LEU A 233 18.07 -7.25 3.60
C LEU A 233 19.41 -7.71 3.04
N LEU A 234 20.48 -7.70 3.85
CA LEU A 234 21.80 -8.16 3.41
C LEU A 234 21.79 -9.64 2.99
N GLY A 235 21.16 -10.51 3.80
CA GLY A 235 21.02 -11.93 3.48
C GLY A 235 20.21 -12.18 2.22
N SER A 236 19.07 -11.51 2.08
CA SER A 236 18.17 -11.68 0.93
C SER A 236 18.74 -11.08 -0.36
N LEU A 237 19.46 -9.96 -0.30
CA LEU A 237 20.19 -9.40 -1.46
C LEU A 237 21.29 -10.35 -1.94
N TYR A 238 22.06 -10.94 -1.00
CA TYR A 238 23.07 -11.93 -1.35
C TYR A 238 22.46 -13.18 -2.01
N ALA A 239 21.33 -13.67 -1.47
CA ALA A 239 20.59 -14.77 -2.08
C ALA A 239 20.06 -14.40 -3.48
N MET A 240 19.53 -13.19 -3.65
CA MET A 240 18.98 -12.69 -4.91
C MET A 240 20.04 -12.60 -6.01
N GLN A 241 21.30 -12.29 -5.65
CA GLN A 241 22.39 -12.24 -6.62
C GLN A 241 22.77 -13.62 -7.18
N THR A 242 22.48 -14.69 -6.45
CA THR A 242 22.94 -16.06 -6.76
C THR A 242 21.79 -17.02 -7.04
N ALA A 243 20.56 -16.52 -7.04
CA ALA A 243 19.35 -17.26 -7.34
C ALA A 243 19.30 -17.61 -8.85
N PRO A 244 19.04 -18.88 -9.21
CA PRO A 244 18.92 -19.33 -10.60
C PRO A 244 17.54 -18.93 -11.14
N LEU A 245 17.37 -17.63 -11.41
CA LEU A 245 16.15 -17.02 -11.93
C LEU A 245 16.42 -16.42 -13.30
N SER A 246 15.67 -16.86 -14.30
CA SER A 246 15.78 -16.42 -15.69
C SER A 246 14.43 -15.91 -16.20
N PRO A 247 14.42 -14.91 -17.10
CA PRO A 247 13.19 -14.45 -17.70
C PRO A 247 12.59 -15.54 -18.60
N HIS A 248 11.29 -15.77 -18.50
CA HIS A 248 10.57 -16.74 -19.34
C HIS A 248 10.53 -16.28 -20.80
N ARG A 249 10.45 -14.97 -21.04
CA ARG A 249 10.59 -14.32 -22.35
C ARG A 249 11.62 -13.21 -22.27
N PRO A 250 12.41 -13.01 -23.34
CA PRO A 250 13.41 -11.95 -23.36
C PRO A 250 12.77 -10.59 -23.10
N LEU A 251 13.41 -9.80 -22.25
CA LEU A 251 12.94 -8.46 -21.96
C LEU A 251 13.12 -7.56 -23.18
N ARG A 252 12.19 -6.64 -23.39
CA ARG A 252 12.30 -5.65 -24.46
C ARG A 252 13.57 -4.82 -24.29
N VAL A 253 14.33 -4.67 -25.38
CA VAL A 253 15.57 -3.86 -25.48
C VAL A 253 15.21 -2.39 -25.73
N THR A 254 14.39 -1.84 -24.84
CA THR A 254 13.89 -0.47 -24.92
C THR A 254 13.80 0.13 -23.53
N ILE A 255 14.04 1.43 -23.42
CA ILE A 255 13.80 2.17 -22.17
C ILE A 255 12.30 2.13 -21.86
N ALA A 256 11.97 1.71 -20.65
CA ALA A 256 10.59 1.57 -20.21
C ALA A 256 10.01 2.93 -19.73
N TRP A 257 9.77 3.86 -20.66
CA TRP A 257 9.28 5.22 -20.37
C TRP A 257 8.02 5.28 -19.51
N GLY A 258 7.05 4.37 -19.73
CA GLY A 258 5.84 4.30 -18.90
C GLY A 258 6.14 4.02 -17.43
N LYS A 259 7.25 3.35 -17.12
CA LYS A 259 7.70 3.13 -15.74
C LYS A 259 8.33 4.40 -15.17
N ILE A 260 9.16 5.10 -15.94
CA ILE A 260 9.71 6.40 -15.53
C ILE A 260 8.58 7.37 -15.17
N LEU A 261 7.52 7.42 -16.00
CA LEU A 261 6.33 8.20 -15.71
C LEU A 261 5.69 7.80 -14.37
N ALA A 262 5.52 6.50 -14.11
CA ALA A 262 5.01 6.02 -12.83
C ALA A 262 5.90 6.41 -11.64
N GLY A 263 7.23 6.38 -11.80
CA GLY A 263 8.18 6.84 -10.79
C GLY A 263 8.06 8.33 -10.50
N VAL A 264 7.95 9.17 -11.53
CA VAL A 264 7.74 10.61 -11.39
C VAL A 264 6.38 10.90 -10.75
N SER A 265 5.32 10.21 -11.16
CA SER A 265 4.00 10.32 -10.54
C SER A 265 4.04 9.92 -9.06
N ALA A 266 4.81 8.88 -8.68
CA ALA A 266 4.99 8.50 -7.29
C ALA A 266 5.66 9.61 -6.47
N VAL A 267 6.70 10.26 -7.00
CA VAL A 267 7.34 11.41 -6.34
C VAL A 267 6.34 12.55 -6.15
N ILE A 268 5.58 12.91 -7.18
CA ILE A 268 4.57 13.97 -7.11
C ILE A 268 3.51 13.64 -6.05
N LEU A 269 2.99 12.41 -6.04
CA LEU A 269 2.00 11.96 -5.05
C LEU A 269 2.53 12.05 -3.62
N VAL A 270 3.78 11.64 -3.38
CA VAL A 270 4.40 11.72 -2.04
C VAL A 270 4.66 13.18 -1.65
N LEU A 271 5.11 14.04 -2.56
CA LEU A 271 5.33 15.46 -2.27
C LEU A 271 4.02 16.19 -1.94
N ILE A 272 2.97 16.00 -2.76
CA ILE A 272 1.64 16.54 -2.47
C ILE A 272 1.10 15.95 -1.17
N GLY A 273 1.24 14.63 -0.99
CA GLY A 273 0.82 13.94 0.22
C GLY A 273 1.51 14.48 1.47
N SER A 274 2.76 14.92 1.36
CA SER A 274 3.55 15.43 2.49
C SER A 274 3.06 16.78 3.01
N ILE A 275 2.58 17.66 2.12
CA ILE A 275 2.04 18.98 2.48
C ILE A 275 0.51 18.98 2.66
N SER A 276 -0.16 17.86 2.40
CA SER A 276 -1.61 17.71 2.60
C SER A 276 -1.91 17.32 4.05
N GLY A 277 -3.15 17.51 4.51
CA GLY A 277 -3.55 17.05 5.85
C GLY A 277 -3.41 15.53 6.01
N TRP A 278 -2.67 15.09 7.04
CA TRP A 278 -2.52 13.70 7.47
C TRP A 278 -3.51 13.33 8.56
N THR A 279 -3.85 14.27 9.43
CA THR A 279 -4.94 14.16 10.41
C THR A 279 -5.72 15.45 10.50
N PHE A 280 -7.02 15.30 10.68
CA PHE A 280 -7.96 16.36 10.97
C PHE A 280 -8.52 16.11 12.37
N ASP A 281 -8.25 17.01 13.30
CA ASP A 281 -8.72 16.91 14.68
C ASP A 281 -9.79 17.97 14.96
N GLU A 282 -11.00 17.47 15.22
CA GLU A 282 -12.20 18.29 15.49
C GLU A 282 -12.53 18.37 16.99
N ARG A 283 -11.70 17.84 17.89
CA ARG A 283 -12.01 17.81 19.34
C ARG A 283 -12.17 19.19 19.95
N GLY A 284 -11.48 20.20 19.42
CA GLY A 284 -11.64 21.59 19.85
C GLY A 284 -12.99 22.23 19.48
N ALA A 285 -13.77 21.60 18.59
CA ALA A 285 -15.00 22.17 18.05
C ALA A 285 -16.24 22.01 18.94
N GLN A 286 -16.07 21.71 20.23
CA GLN A 286 -17.19 21.48 21.16
C GLN A 286 -17.84 22.77 21.66
N ASP A 287 -17.09 23.86 21.75
CA ASP A 287 -17.59 25.15 22.22
C ASP A 287 -17.86 26.09 21.04
N LEU A 288 -19.13 26.19 20.65
CA LEU A 288 -19.60 27.22 19.73
C LEU A 288 -19.31 28.60 20.34
N PRO A 289 -18.79 29.57 19.56
CA PRO A 289 -18.63 30.94 20.04
C PRO A 289 -19.96 31.47 20.60
N PRO A 290 -19.95 32.34 21.64
CA PRO A 290 -21.17 32.85 22.27
C PRO A 290 -22.18 33.44 21.27
N GLU A 291 -21.68 34.04 20.19
CA GLU A 291 -22.47 34.59 19.08
C GLU A 291 -23.22 33.50 18.31
N ALA A 292 -22.56 32.38 17.99
CA ALA A 292 -23.15 31.25 17.29
C ALA A 292 -24.19 30.53 18.15
N GLN A 293 -23.93 30.43 19.46
CA GLN A 293 -24.89 29.86 20.41
C GLN A 293 -26.15 30.72 20.53
N ALA A 294 -26.00 32.05 20.52
CA ALA A 294 -27.13 32.98 20.51
C ALA A 294 -27.97 32.85 19.24
N GLU A 295 -27.34 32.73 18.07
CA GLU A 295 -28.05 32.52 16.79
C GLU A 295 -28.80 31.18 16.76
N ILE A 296 -28.21 30.10 17.29
CA ILE A 296 -28.89 28.80 17.42
C ILE A 296 -30.11 28.90 18.36
N ASN A 297 -30.00 29.65 19.45
CA ASN A 297 -31.11 29.84 20.38
C ASN A 297 -32.26 30.61 19.72
N ILE A 298 -31.98 31.66 18.94
CA ILE A 298 -32.99 32.40 18.16
C ILE A 298 -33.69 31.46 17.16
N LEU A 299 -32.92 30.66 16.42
CA LEU A 299 -33.49 29.70 15.45
C LEU A 299 -34.36 28.63 16.11
N ARG A 300 -34.06 28.23 17.35
CA ARG A 300 -34.89 27.30 18.14
C ARG A 300 -36.17 27.97 18.63
N GLU A 301 -36.10 29.23 19.05
CA GLU A 301 -37.26 30.01 19.49
C GLU A 301 -38.25 30.26 18.33
N GLU A 302 -37.73 30.54 17.12
CA GLU A 302 -38.56 30.63 15.90
C GLU A 302 -39.31 29.32 15.60
N VAL A 303 -38.71 28.17 15.90
CA VAL A 303 -39.33 26.85 15.71
C VAL A 303 -40.43 26.60 16.74
N GLU A 304 -40.24 27.02 17.99
CA GLU A 304 -41.27 26.95 19.03
C GLU A 304 -42.49 27.82 18.68
N LEU A 305 -42.26 29.01 18.10
CA LEU A 305 -43.31 29.92 17.66
C LEU A 305 -43.98 29.47 16.35
N SER A 306 -43.31 28.69 15.51
CA SER A 306 -43.82 28.28 14.19
C SER A 306 -43.32 26.88 13.78
N PRO A 307 -44.10 25.83 14.07
CA PRO A 307 -43.75 24.44 13.75
C PRO A 307 -43.51 24.15 12.25
N ALA A 308 -43.98 25.01 11.35
CA ALA A 308 -43.73 24.90 9.91
C ALA A 308 -42.26 25.17 9.53
N LEU A 309 -41.49 25.87 10.37
CA LEU A 309 -40.10 26.24 10.11
C LEU A 309 -39.07 25.22 10.60
N VAL A 310 -39.51 24.14 11.26
CA VAL A 310 -38.65 23.08 11.84
C VAL A 310 -37.60 22.58 10.85
N ALA A 311 -38.01 22.25 9.62
CA ALA A 311 -37.10 21.68 8.63
C ALA A 311 -36.02 22.68 8.18
N ILE A 312 -36.40 23.94 7.96
CA ILE A 312 -35.51 24.99 7.48
C ILE A 312 -34.53 25.40 8.60
N ASN A 313 -35.03 25.63 9.81
CA ASN A 313 -34.21 26.08 10.92
C ASN A 313 -33.28 24.98 11.43
N ASN A 314 -33.69 23.70 11.43
CA ASN A 314 -32.78 22.59 11.71
C ASN A 314 -31.63 22.49 10.69
N SER A 315 -31.89 22.77 9.40
CA SER A 315 -30.82 22.82 8.40
C SER A 315 -29.86 24.00 8.64
N LYS A 316 -30.37 25.18 9.02
CA LYS A 316 -29.55 26.35 9.35
C LYS A 316 -28.69 26.10 10.59
N ILE A 317 -29.27 25.57 11.66
CA ILE A 317 -28.56 25.17 12.88
C ILE A 317 -27.44 24.18 12.53
N SER A 318 -27.74 23.15 11.73
CA SER A 318 -26.74 22.17 11.29
C SER A 318 -25.62 22.83 10.46
N SER A 319 -25.97 23.77 9.57
CA SER A 319 -24.98 24.51 8.77
C SER A 319 -24.09 25.42 9.62
N LEU A 320 -24.65 26.06 10.65
CA LEU A 320 -23.93 26.94 11.56
C LEU A 320 -22.96 26.12 12.42
N ILE A 321 -23.43 25.02 13.00
CA ILE A 321 -22.60 24.06 13.73
C ILE A 321 -21.44 23.57 12.86
N ASN A 322 -21.72 23.14 11.62
CA ASN A 322 -20.67 22.68 10.72
C ASN A 322 -19.68 23.79 10.32
N LYS A 323 -20.16 25.02 10.09
CA LYS A 323 -19.30 26.16 9.77
C LYS A 323 -18.30 26.43 10.89
N TYR A 324 -18.75 26.41 12.14
CA TYR A 324 -17.86 26.62 13.29
C TYR A 324 -16.99 25.41 13.59
N ARG A 325 -17.45 24.18 13.32
CA ARG A 325 -16.59 22.99 13.38
C ARG A 325 -15.40 23.08 12.43
N MET A 326 -15.63 23.50 11.19
CA MET A 326 -14.57 23.70 10.19
C MET A 326 -13.57 24.81 10.57
N THR A 327 -13.97 25.79 11.40
CA THR A 327 -13.07 26.86 11.84
C THR A 327 -12.14 26.47 12.99
N VAL A 328 -12.46 25.40 13.72
CA VAL A 328 -11.67 24.92 14.88
C VAL A 328 -10.90 23.63 14.52
N GLU A 329 -11.06 23.12 13.31
CA GLU A 329 -10.35 21.95 12.78
C GLU A 329 -8.84 22.21 12.73
N THR A 330 -8.06 21.47 13.53
CA THR A 330 -6.61 21.52 13.47
C THR A 330 -6.12 20.49 12.44
N ILE A 331 -5.44 20.98 11.41
CA ILE A 331 -4.91 20.17 10.32
C ILE A 331 -3.43 19.92 10.59
N ASN A 332 -3.07 18.66 10.84
CA ASN A 332 -1.67 18.27 10.94
C ASN A 332 -1.23 17.59 9.63
N ASP A 333 -0.15 18.07 9.05
CA ASP A 333 0.45 17.51 7.83
C ASP A 333 1.59 16.53 8.16
N GLY A 334 2.32 16.08 7.12
CA GLY A 334 3.39 15.09 7.29
C GLY A 334 4.76 15.69 7.62
N ILE A 335 4.90 17.01 7.62
CA ILE A 335 6.20 17.72 7.70
C ILE A 335 6.28 18.59 8.97
N THR A 336 5.17 19.22 9.36
CA THR A 336 5.15 20.11 10.52
C THR A 336 5.39 19.34 11.82
N PRO A 337 5.98 19.97 12.84
CA PRO A 337 6.20 19.35 14.15
C PRO A 337 4.91 18.93 14.86
N ASN A 338 3.77 19.46 14.42
CA ASN A 338 2.46 19.18 15.00
C ASN A 338 1.91 17.81 14.57
N GLY A 339 2.36 17.29 13.41
CA GLY A 339 2.07 15.94 12.96
C GLY A 339 3.20 14.96 13.29
N ALA A 340 3.02 13.70 12.92
CA ALA A 340 4.03 12.66 13.18
C ALA A 340 5.34 12.78 12.38
N GLY A 341 5.47 13.75 11.47
CA GLY A 341 6.73 13.96 10.75
C GLY A 341 7.10 12.84 9.76
N LEU A 342 6.16 11.97 9.39
CA LEU A 342 6.47 10.77 8.58
C LEU A 342 6.97 11.07 7.17
N SER A 343 6.72 12.29 6.66
CA SER A 343 7.25 12.72 5.37
C SER A 343 8.76 12.92 5.36
N TYR A 344 9.40 13.13 6.52
CA TYR A 344 10.86 13.15 6.62
C TYR A 344 11.50 11.83 6.21
N LEU A 345 10.76 10.72 6.30
CA LEU A 345 11.18 9.43 5.79
C LEU A 345 10.67 9.19 4.36
N ALA A 346 9.40 9.51 4.07
CA ALA A 346 8.78 9.21 2.78
C ALA A 346 9.46 9.95 1.60
N ILE A 347 9.84 11.22 1.78
CA ILE A 347 10.44 12.04 0.72
C ILE A 347 11.82 11.50 0.30
N PRO A 348 12.79 11.28 1.21
CA PRO A 348 14.06 10.66 0.83
C PRO A 348 13.88 9.27 0.20
N LEU A 349 12.99 8.44 0.75
CA LEU A 349 12.76 7.09 0.22
C LEU A 349 12.20 7.11 -1.21
N VAL A 350 11.26 8.01 -1.54
CA VAL A 350 10.71 8.06 -2.90
C VAL A 350 11.76 8.54 -3.90
N LEU A 351 12.64 9.47 -3.51
CA LEU A 351 13.76 9.91 -4.34
C LEU A 351 14.78 8.78 -4.56
N ILE A 352 15.15 8.05 -3.51
CA ILE A 352 16.01 6.86 -3.61
C ILE A 352 15.34 5.80 -4.49
N GLY A 353 14.03 5.61 -4.34
CA GLY A 353 13.23 4.70 -5.15
C GLY A 353 13.23 5.05 -6.63
N LEU A 354 13.13 6.34 -6.96
CA LEU A 354 13.26 6.85 -8.34
C LEU A 354 14.67 6.61 -8.90
N LEU A 355 15.71 6.81 -8.09
CA LEU A 355 17.09 6.54 -8.52
C LEU A 355 17.34 5.04 -8.73
N ALA A 356 16.86 4.19 -7.82
CA ALA A 356 16.93 2.74 -7.93
C ALA A 356 16.15 2.20 -9.14
N MET A 357 15.21 2.98 -9.66
CA MET A 357 14.43 2.65 -10.83
C MET A 357 15.20 2.86 -12.14
N LEU A 358 16.21 3.73 -12.19
CA LEU A 358 16.95 4.03 -13.43
C LEU A 358 17.61 2.77 -14.05
N PRO A 359 18.31 1.91 -13.30
CA PRO A 359 18.77 0.64 -13.84
C PRO A 359 17.62 -0.32 -14.19
N ALA A 360 16.53 -0.32 -13.42
CA ALA A 360 15.37 -1.19 -13.66
C ALA A 360 14.70 -0.95 -15.02
N VAL A 361 14.64 0.31 -15.46
CA VAL A 361 14.03 0.70 -16.74
C VAL A 361 14.96 0.54 -17.95
N GLY A 362 16.24 0.21 -17.72
CA GLY A 362 17.24 0.00 -18.77
C GLY A 362 18.06 1.24 -19.15
N PHE A 363 18.14 2.25 -18.27
CA PHE A 363 18.93 3.46 -18.54
C PHE A 363 20.44 3.17 -18.62
N PHE A 364 20.93 2.22 -17.82
CA PHE A 364 22.34 1.80 -17.79
C PHE A 364 22.60 0.52 -18.60
N GLY A 365 21.78 0.26 -19.61
CA GLY A 365 21.89 -0.93 -20.47
C GLY A 365 20.79 -1.96 -20.24
N PHE A 366 20.79 -2.99 -21.08
CA PHE A 366 19.68 -3.94 -21.22
C PHE A 366 19.92 -5.31 -20.58
N ASN A 367 20.90 -5.43 -19.66
CA ASN A 367 21.13 -6.67 -18.93
C ASN A 367 19.88 -7.04 -18.11
N GLU A 368 19.32 -8.22 -18.39
CA GLU A 368 18.03 -8.64 -17.85
C GLU A 368 18.07 -8.86 -16.34
N HIS A 369 19.12 -9.51 -15.84
CA HIS A 369 19.30 -9.73 -14.39
C HIS A 369 19.52 -8.43 -13.64
N LEU A 370 20.28 -7.48 -14.21
CA LEU A 370 20.45 -6.16 -13.61
C LEU A 370 19.09 -5.47 -13.47
N ARG A 371 18.31 -5.41 -14.56
CA ARG A 371 16.99 -4.79 -14.57
C ARG A 371 16.03 -5.44 -13.58
N TRP A 372 16.07 -6.77 -13.47
CA TRP A 372 15.27 -7.52 -12.51
C TRP A 372 15.66 -7.20 -11.07
N ARG A 373 16.95 -7.28 -10.69
CA ARG A 373 17.42 -6.99 -9.33
C ARG A 373 17.01 -5.59 -8.87
N TRP A 374 17.18 -4.60 -9.74
CA TRP A 374 16.78 -3.23 -9.44
C TRP A 374 15.26 -3.06 -9.41
N SER A 375 14.50 -3.81 -10.22
CA SER A 375 13.04 -3.87 -10.10
C SER A 375 12.58 -4.43 -8.75
N VAL A 376 13.30 -5.41 -8.19
CA VAL A 376 13.02 -5.93 -6.83
C VAL A 376 13.28 -4.85 -5.77
N ILE A 377 14.40 -4.13 -5.88
CA ILE A 377 14.75 -3.03 -4.96
C ILE A 377 13.71 -1.92 -5.04
N THR A 378 13.34 -1.46 -6.23
CA THR A 378 12.30 -0.45 -6.43
C THR A 378 10.95 -0.93 -5.88
N ALA A 379 10.59 -2.21 -6.09
CA ALA A 379 9.38 -2.79 -5.51
C ALA A 379 9.39 -2.79 -3.98
N GLY A 380 10.53 -3.15 -3.36
CA GLY A 380 10.71 -3.14 -1.92
C GLY A 380 10.59 -1.74 -1.33
N ILE A 381 11.30 -0.75 -1.90
CA ILE A 381 11.22 0.66 -1.47
C ILE A 381 9.80 1.20 -1.62
N GLY A 382 9.15 0.97 -2.77
CA GLY A 382 7.77 1.42 -3.01
C GLY A 382 6.78 0.81 -2.02
N THR A 383 6.91 -0.49 -1.73
CA THR A 383 6.07 -1.16 -0.73
C THR A 383 6.31 -0.57 0.66
N GLY A 384 7.58 -0.32 1.02
CA GLY A 384 7.94 0.37 2.27
C GLY A 384 7.28 1.73 2.42
N ILE A 385 7.37 2.60 1.40
CA ILE A 385 6.70 3.92 1.38
C ILE A 385 5.18 3.75 1.53
N SER A 386 4.59 2.75 0.86
CA SER A 386 3.16 2.50 0.96
C SER A 386 2.72 2.20 2.40
N LEU A 387 3.53 1.43 3.13
CA LEU A 387 3.29 1.10 4.53
C LEU A 387 3.41 2.31 5.48
N ILE A 388 4.15 3.36 5.12
CA ILE A 388 4.18 4.62 5.91
C ILE A 388 2.78 5.21 6.01
N GLY A 389 2.14 5.43 4.85
CA GLY A 389 0.79 5.99 4.81
C GLY A 389 -0.28 5.02 5.33
N LEU A 390 -0.24 3.75 4.93
CA LEU A 390 -1.21 2.75 5.40
C LEU A 390 -1.08 2.47 6.89
N GLY A 391 0.14 2.42 7.41
CA GLY A 391 0.40 2.20 8.83
C GLY A 391 -0.16 3.32 9.67
N TRP A 392 -0.01 4.56 9.23
CA TRP A 392 -0.66 5.72 9.84
C TRP A 392 -2.19 5.56 9.84
N ILE A 393 -2.79 5.39 8.66
CA ILE A 393 -4.25 5.33 8.50
C ILE A 393 -4.86 4.23 9.37
N ILE A 394 -4.32 3.02 9.31
CA ILE A 394 -4.90 1.86 10.01
C ILE A 394 -4.60 1.92 11.52
N SER A 395 -3.45 2.48 11.93
CA SER A 395 -3.16 2.68 13.36
C SER A 395 -4.12 3.65 14.00
N LEU A 396 -4.39 4.79 13.36
CA LEU A 396 -5.37 5.73 13.89
C LEU A 396 -6.78 5.14 13.80
N ALA A 397 -7.20 4.57 12.67
CA ALA A 397 -8.54 3.98 12.54
C ALA A 397 -8.85 2.86 13.56
N ARG A 398 -7.82 2.22 14.13
CA ARG A 398 -7.98 1.20 15.18
C ARG A 398 -8.36 1.79 16.54
N VAL A 399 -7.90 3.01 16.86
CA VAL A 399 -7.92 3.56 18.23
C VAL A 399 -8.53 4.97 18.29
N SER A 400 -8.84 5.58 17.14
CA SER A 400 -9.25 6.98 17.04
C SER A 400 -10.58 7.29 17.69
N ASP A 401 -10.62 8.43 18.38
CA ASP A 401 -11.86 9.09 18.75
C ASP A 401 -12.68 9.45 17.50
N LEU A 402 -14.01 9.48 17.61
CA LEU A 402 -14.92 9.77 16.49
C LEU A 402 -14.73 11.16 15.84
N GLN A 403 -13.94 12.02 16.49
CA GLN A 403 -13.67 13.40 16.08
C GLN A 403 -12.30 13.55 15.38
N ILE A 404 -11.58 12.45 15.14
CA ILE A 404 -10.30 12.46 14.41
C ILE A 404 -10.43 11.65 13.13
N VAL A 405 -10.04 12.28 12.01
CA VAL A 405 -10.11 11.66 10.68
C VAL A 405 -8.74 11.64 10.03
N THR A 406 -8.36 10.51 9.43
CA THR A 406 -7.13 10.38 8.65
C THR A 406 -7.29 11.12 7.33
N GLY A 407 -6.34 11.98 7.00
CA GLY A 407 -6.44 12.86 5.84
C GLY A 407 -5.85 12.30 4.55
N ALA A 408 -6.05 13.05 3.47
CA ALA A 408 -5.62 12.70 2.12
C ALA A 408 -4.09 12.56 2.00
N GLY A 409 -3.31 13.22 2.86
CA GLY A 409 -1.84 13.19 2.80
C GLY A 409 -1.24 11.80 3.00
N ALA A 410 -1.72 11.08 4.03
CA ALA A 410 -1.31 9.70 4.30
C ALA A 410 -1.73 8.76 3.15
N PHE A 411 -2.93 8.97 2.58
CA PHE A 411 -3.43 8.17 1.46
C PHE A 411 -2.63 8.40 0.17
N LEU A 412 -2.33 9.66 -0.17
CA LEU A 412 -1.52 10.00 -1.35
C LEU A 412 -0.10 9.45 -1.23
N THR A 413 0.49 9.51 -0.03
CA THR A 413 1.79 8.89 0.25
C THR A 413 1.74 7.37 0.07
N ALA A 414 0.70 6.71 0.60
CA ALA A 414 0.48 5.28 0.42
C ALA A 414 0.33 4.90 -1.06
N LEU A 415 -0.43 5.69 -1.82
CA LEU A 415 -0.66 5.51 -3.26
C LEU A 415 0.61 5.76 -4.09
N GLY A 416 1.41 6.75 -3.72
CA GLY A 416 2.71 7.02 -4.34
C GLY A 416 3.66 5.83 -4.18
N GLY A 417 3.78 5.29 -2.96
CA GLY A 417 4.53 4.06 -2.70
C GLY A 417 4.02 2.86 -3.51
N ALA A 418 2.70 2.64 -3.53
CA ALA A 418 2.09 1.55 -4.31
C ALA A 418 2.33 1.70 -5.82
N THR A 419 2.26 2.93 -6.35
CA THR A 419 2.54 3.23 -7.76
C THR A 419 3.99 2.87 -8.11
N LEU A 420 4.94 3.25 -7.26
CA LEU A 420 6.34 2.92 -7.43
C LEU A 420 6.56 1.39 -7.37
N ALA A 421 5.93 0.70 -6.42
CA ALA A 421 6.04 -0.74 -6.29
C ALA A 421 5.49 -1.50 -7.51
N LEU A 422 4.28 -1.13 -7.94
CA LEU A 422 3.58 -1.78 -9.06
C LEU A 422 4.25 -1.53 -10.41
N SER A 423 5.05 -0.47 -10.56
CA SER A 423 5.84 -0.21 -11.77
C SER A 423 6.81 -1.36 -12.12
N SER A 424 7.22 -2.14 -11.11
CA SER A 424 8.16 -3.25 -11.25
C SER A 424 7.48 -4.59 -11.55
N ARG A 425 6.15 -4.69 -11.35
CA ARG A 425 5.37 -5.93 -11.46
C ARG A 425 5.58 -6.68 -12.78
N SER A 426 5.67 -5.98 -13.90
CA SER A 426 5.84 -6.60 -15.22
C SER A 426 7.17 -7.32 -15.40
N ILE A 427 8.28 -6.78 -14.85
CA ILE A 427 9.60 -7.44 -14.93
C ILE A 427 9.65 -8.59 -13.93
N LEU A 428 9.17 -8.37 -12.70
CA LEU A 428 9.16 -9.39 -11.66
C LEU A 428 8.34 -10.63 -12.07
N ASN A 429 7.25 -10.42 -12.80
CA ASN A 429 6.41 -11.52 -13.27
C ASN A 429 7.04 -12.38 -14.37
N GLU A 430 8.05 -11.86 -15.07
CA GLU A 430 8.71 -12.55 -16.18
C GLU A 430 9.78 -13.53 -15.67
N PHE A 431 10.37 -13.27 -14.50
CA PHE A 431 11.43 -14.09 -13.94
C PHE A 431 10.87 -15.30 -13.21
N ASN A 432 11.24 -16.48 -13.69
CA ASN A 432 10.93 -17.75 -13.05
C ASN A 432 12.21 -18.49 -12.72
N ARG A 433 12.09 -19.46 -11.82
CA ARG A 433 13.21 -20.33 -11.49
C ARG A 433 13.53 -21.20 -12.70
N GLU A 434 14.83 -21.38 -12.93
CA GLU A 434 15.30 -22.21 -14.04
C GLU A 434 14.83 -23.65 -13.83
N LYS A 435 14.53 -24.33 -14.95
CA LYS A 435 14.18 -25.75 -14.95
C LYS A 435 15.33 -26.56 -15.50
N VAL A 436 15.62 -27.67 -14.83
CA VAL A 436 16.50 -28.72 -15.34
C VAL A 436 15.64 -29.77 -16.01
N TYR A 437 15.97 -30.08 -17.26
CA TYR A 437 15.32 -31.14 -18.02
C TYR A 437 16.17 -32.41 -17.92
N GLU A 438 15.52 -33.54 -17.68
CA GLU A 438 16.17 -34.83 -17.79
C GLU A 438 16.67 -35.00 -19.23
N LYS A 439 17.96 -35.27 -19.41
CA LYS A 439 18.47 -35.57 -20.75
C LYS A 439 17.74 -36.83 -21.21
N PRO A 440 17.01 -36.82 -22.34
CA PRO A 440 16.52 -38.06 -22.90
C PRO A 440 17.74 -38.96 -23.11
N ASN A 441 17.65 -40.24 -22.73
CA ASN A 441 18.70 -41.22 -22.97
C ASN A 441 18.97 -41.32 -24.48
N ILE A 442 19.85 -40.47 -25.00
CA ILE A 442 20.37 -40.57 -26.36
C ILE A 442 21.39 -41.72 -26.32
N GLY A 443 20.90 -42.93 -26.59
CA GLY A 443 21.67 -44.08 -27.05
C GLY A 443 22.74 -44.63 -26.11
N GLN A 444 22.35 -45.42 -25.11
CA GLN A 444 23.14 -46.59 -24.69
C GLN A 444 22.55 -47.84 -25.34
N ASN A 445 22.62 -47.90 -26.67
CA ASN A 445 22.65 -49.16 -27.41
C ASN A 445 23.93 -49.09 -28.25
N VAL A 446 25.05 -49.48 -27.63
CA VAL A 446 26.31 -49.82 -28.31
C VAL A 446 26.27 -51.33 -28.56
#